data_AF-A0A5E7XUN7-F1
#
_entry.id   AF-A0A5E7XUN7-F1
#
_cell.length_a   1.000
_cell.length_b   1.000
_cell.length_c   1.000
_cell.angle_alpha   90.00
_cell.angle_beta   90.00
_cell.angle_gamma   90.00
#
_symmetry.space_group_name_H-M   'P 1'
#
loop_
_entity.id
_entity.type
_entity.pdbx_description
1 polymer ?
#
loop_
_entity_poly.entity_id
_entity_poly.type
_entity_poly.pdbx_seq_one_letter_code
_entity_poly.pdbx_strand_id
1 'polypeptide(L)'
;MQFFKILSLALALSVFGCKRPAAKQSNAVVVTGTVFETQSYCGGAAPSEDRLAQMKIPKPLAGKVIYLKSGKVNNPEAPVVAEVTADERGEFSVSLEPGFYVMVDEKRVDKASYNYMMSNFAEKTENYTAVDKACLDKWVAEANLVFEVLAEANEPLNVTFHKPCSWNSFPCVTFIGERPR
;
A
#
# COMPACT_ATOMS: atom_id res chain seq x y z
N MET A 1 32.16 -81.16 2.07
CA MET A 1 31.30 -80.49 3.06
C MET A 1 31.57 -78.99 2.99
N GLN A 2 30.55 -78.22 2.60
CA GLN A 2 30.19 -76.87 3.09
C GLN A 2 29.57 -76.04 1.96
N PHE A 3 28.28 -75.79 2.19
CA PHE A 3 27.32 -75.11 1.34
C PHE A 3 27.59 -73.60 1.32
N PHE A 4 27.72 -73.00 0.13
CA PHE A 4 27.57 -71.56 -0.05
C PHE A 4 26.09 -71.23 -0.30
N LYS A 5 25.44 -70.62 0.70
CA LYS A 5 24.05 -70.14 0.60
C LYS A 5 24.01 -68.84 -0.21
N ILE A 6 23.27 -68.87 -1.32
CA ILE A 6 22.90 -67.70 -2.11
C ILE A 6 21.78 -66.98 -1.34
N LEU A 7 22.07 -65.76 -0.86
CA LEU A 7 21.09 -64.89 -0.20
C LEU A 7 20.58 -63.88 -1.23
N SER A 8 19.46 -64.21 -1.87
CA SER A 8 18.76 -63.33 -2.82
C SER A 8 18.05 -62.21 -2.04
N LEU A 9 18.64 -61.00 -2.04
CA LEU A 9 18.01 -59.81 -1.48
C LEU A 9 17.18 -59.12 -2.57
N ALA A 10 15.87 -59.37 -2.56
CA ALA A 10 14.92 -58.71 -3.45
C ALA A 10 14.69 -57.26 -2.98
N LEU A 11 15.25 -56.31 -3.71
CA LEU A 11 15.08 -54.87 -3.49
C LEU A 11 13.73 -54.43 -4.09
N ALA A 12 12.69 -54.37 -3.27
CA ALA A 12 11.39 -53.84 -3.68
C ALA A 12 11.46 -52.31 -3.80
N LEU A 13 11.60 -51.80 -5.03
CA LEU A 13 11.38 -50.38 -5.33
C LEU A 13 9.88 -50.05 -5.20
N SER A 14 9.48 -49.59 -4.02
CA SER A 14 8.18 -48.95 -3.82
C SER A 14 8.19 -47.59 -4.51
N VAL A 15 7.58 -47.53 -5.70
CA VAL A 15 7.33 -46.28 -6.42
C VAL A 15 6.27 -45.49 -5.65
N PHE A 16 6.70 -44.65 -4.72
CA PHE A 16 5.83 -43.65 -4.10
C PHE A 16 5.43 -42.63 -5.17
N GLY A 17 4.27 -42.86 -5.79
CA GLY A 17 3.61 -41.88 -6.63
C GLY A 17 3.25 -40.65 -5.79
N CYS A 18 4.09 -39.62 -5.85
CA CYS A 18 3.75 -38.28 -5.37
C CYS A 18 2.51 -37.81 -6.14
N LYS A 19 1.33 -37.93 -5.53
CA LYS A 19 0.12 -37.21 -5.97
C LYS A 19 0.45 -35.73 -5.87
N ARG A 20 0.72 -35.09 -7.01
CA ARG A 20 0.81 -33.62 -7.08
C ARG A 20 -0.55 -33.08 -6.62
N PRO A 21 -0.61 -32.21 -5.59
CA PRO A 21 -1.86 -31.57 -5.22
C PRO A 21 -2.38 -30.82 -6.45
N ALA A 22 -3.64 -31.05 -6.80
CA ALA A 22 -4.30 -30.34 -7.88
C ALA A 22 -4.19 -28.83 -7.60
N ALA A 23 -3.68 -28.08 -8.58
CA ALA A 23 -3.61 -26.63 -8.50
C ALA A 23 -5.03 -26.11 -8.28
N LYS A 24 -5.25 -25.43 -7.15
CA LYS A 24 -6.52 -24.78 -6.83
C LYS A 24 -6.75 -23.72 -7.91
N GLN A 25 -7.81 -23.89 -8.71
CA GLN A 25 -8.22 -22.84 -9.67
C GLN A 25 -8.42 -21.56 -8.89
N SER A 26 -7.64 -20.53 -9.23
CA SER A 26 -7.78 -19.18 -8.67
C SER A 26 -8.97 -18.52 -9.33
N ASN A 27 -9.87 -17.95 -8.53
CA ASN A 27 -10.98 -17.14 -9.01
C ASN A 27 -10.61 -15.65 -9.02
N ALA A 28 -9.30 -15.36 -9.12
CA ALA A 28 -8.83 -13.99 -9.10
C ALA A 28 -9.29 -13.25 -10.35
N VAL A 29 -9.81 -12.06 -10.11
CA VAL A 29 -10.25 -11.12 -11.14
C VAL A 29 -9.25 -9.97 -11.25
N VAL A 30 -9.16 -9.39 -12.44
CA VAL A 30 -8.29 -8.24 -12.67
C VAL A 30 -9.04 -6.97 -12.27
N VAL A 31 -8.49 -6.25 -11.30
CA VAL A 31 -8.92 -4.91 -10.89
C VAL A 31 -8.00 -3.90 -11.55
N THR A 32 -8.57 -2.84 -12.11
CA THR A 32 -7.83 -1.74 -12.72
C THR A 32 -8.16 -0.43 -12.03
N GLY A 33 -7.30 0.58 -12.24
CA GLY A 33 -7.60 1.91 -11.76
C GLY A 33 -6.56 2.94 -12.17
N THR A 34 -6.80 4.17 -11.74
CA THR A 34 -5.91 5.30 -11.97
C THR A 34 -5.66 6.03 -10.65
N VAL A 35 -4.40 6.37 -10.42
CA VAL A 35 -3.98 7.23 -9.32
C VAL A 35 -3.69 8.63 -9.80
N PHE A 36 -4.13 9.60 -9.02
CA PHE A 36 -3.96 11.01 -9.31
C PHE A 36 -3.24 11.71 -8.16
N GLU A 37 -2.64 12.86 -8.47
CA GLU A 37 -2.07 13.78 -7.51
C GLU A 37 -2.71 15.17 -7.65
N THR A 38 -2.97 15.79 -6.50
CA THR A 38 -3.18 17.23 -6.39
C THR A 38 -2.07 17.82 -5.53
N GLN A 39 -1.82 19.12 -5.63
CA GLN A 39 -0.74 19.75 -4.87
C GLN A 39 -1.19 21.05 -4.20
N SER A 40 -0.59 21.35 -3.05
CA SER A 40 -0.72 22.64 -2.39
C SER A 40 0.21 23.69 -3.00
N TYR A 41 -0.19 24.96 -2.96
CA TYR A 41 0.73 26.08 -3.15
C TYR A 41 1.51 26.33 -1.86
N CYS A 42 2.84 26.44 -1.98
CA CYS A 42 3.77 26.44 -0.86
C CYS A 42 4.57 27.74 -0.79
N GLY A 43 3.88 28.89 -0.82
CA GLY A 43 4.51 30.19 -0.60
C GLY A 43 5.39 30.70 -1.75
N GLY A 44 6.00 31.86 -1.53
CA GLY A 44 6.65 32.68 -2.55
C GLY A 44 5.70 33.69 -3.21
N ALA A 45 6.01 34.08 -4.44
CA ALA A 45 5.18 34.99 -5.22
C ALA A 45 3.79 34.38 -5.50
N ALA A 46 2.75 35.04 -5.02
CA ALA A 46 1.37 34.60 -5.17
C ALA A 46 1.05 34.25 -6.64
N PRO A 47 0.62 33.02 -6.95
CA PRO A 47 0.24 32.63 -8.29
C PRO A 47 -1.05 33.34 -8.69
N SER A 48 -1.32 33.43 -9.99
CA SER A 48 -2.66 33.84 -10.45
C SER A 48 -3.72 32.82 -10.05
N GLU A 49 -4.98 33.25 -10.01
CA GLU A 49 -6.12 32.38 -9.71
C GLU A 49 -6.19 31.17 -10.65
N ASP A 50 -5.89 31.34 -11.94
CA ASP A 50 -5.84 30.24 -12.91
C ASP A 50 -4.78 29.19 -12.53
N ARG A 51 -3.63 29.63 -12.01
CA ARG A 51 -2.57 28.72 -11.57
C ARG A 51 -2.95 28.00 -10.29
N LEU A 52 -3.63 28.68 -9.36
CA LEU A 52 -4.18 28.04 -8.16
C LEU A 52 -5.25 27.00 -8.51
N ALA A 53 -6.11 27.30 -9.48
CA ALA A 53 -7.11 26.35 -9.98
C ALA A 53 -6.45 25.13 -10.63
N GLN A 54 -5.39 25.31 -11.42
CA GLN A 54 -4.64 24.21 -12.05
C GLN A 54 -3.98 23.25 -11.04
N MET A 55 -3.61 23.71 -9.84
CA MET A 55 -3.03 22.85 -8.81
C MET A 55 -4.06 21.93 -8.14
N LYS A 56 -5.34 22.31 -8.21
CA LYS A 56 -6.47 21.53 -7.67
C LYS A 56 -6.98 20.48 -8.66
N ILE A 57 -6.66 20.61 -9.94
CA ILE A 57 -7.03 19.62 -10.97
C ILE A 57 -6.16 18.37 -10.75
N PRO A 58 -6.77 17.19 -10.45
CA PRO A 58 -6.01 15.95 -10.30
C PRO A 58 -5.29 15.60 -11.60
N LYS A 59 -4.01 15.24 -11.49
CA LYS A 59 -3.18 14.79 -12.61
C LYS A 59 -2.73 13.37 -12.38
N PRO A 60 -2.56 12.53 -13.42
CA PRO A 60 -2.04 11.18 -13.23
C PRO A 60 -0.72 11.15 -12.47
N LEU A 61 -0.62 10.22 -11.51
CA LEU A 61 0.56 10.10 -10.64
C LEU A 61 1.36 8.85 -11.00
N ALA A 62 2.33 9.02 -11.90
CA ALA A 62 3.20 7.94 -12.35
C ALA A 62 4.15 7.43 -11.23
N GLY A 63 4.46 6.14 -11.26
CA GLY A 63 5.45 5.51 -10.37
C GLY A 63 5.01 5.38 -8.91
N LYS A 64 3.75 5.73 -8.57
CA LYS A 64 3.24 5.57 -7.22
C LYS A 64 3.12 4.09 -6.88
N VAL A 65 3.82 3.67 -5.83
CA VAL A 65 3.66 2.34 -5.22
C VAL A 65 2.45 2.36 -4.31
N ILE A 66 1.63 1.32 -4.45
CA ILE A 66 0.36 1.13 -3.75
C ILE A 66 0.37 -0.27 -3.15
N TYR A 67 -0.02 -0.36 -1.89
CA TYR A 67 -0.10 -1.61 -1.16
C TYR A 67 -1.56 -1.95 -0.88
N LEU A 68 -1.91 -3.21 -1.11
CA LEU A 68 -3.24 -3.73 -0.91
C LEU A 68 -3.22 -4.71 0.26
N LYS A 69 -4.24 -4.63 1.11
CA LYS A 69 -4.46 -5.55 2.24
C LYS A 69 -5.92 -5.98 2.25
N SER A 70 -6.18 -7.21 2.66
CA SER A 70 -7.55 -7.69 2.81
C SER A 70 -8.23 -7.05 4.03
N GLY A 71 -9.51 -6.72 3.89
CA GLY A 71 -10.35 -6.17 4.96
C GLY A 71 -10.99 -4.84 4.60
N LYS A 72 -11.68 -4.24 5.59
CA LYS A 72 -12.39 -2.95 5.46
C LYS A 72 -11.70 -1.79 6.19
N VAL A 73 -10.63 -2.07 6.92
CA VAL A 73 -9.88 -1.12 7.74
C VAL A 73 -8.40 -1.40 7.54
N ASN A 74 -7.56 -0.37 7.52
CA ASN A 74 -6.12 -0.59 7.49
C ASN A 74 -5.66 -1.10 8.85
N ASN A 75 -5.11 -2.31 8.87
CA ASN A 75 -4.33 -2.82 9.99
C ASN A 75 -2.84 -2.78 9.58
N PRO A 76 -2.00 -1.92 10.18
CA PRO A 76 -0.57 -1.86 9.91
C PRO A 76 0.19 -3.18 10.13
N GLU A 77 -0.37 -4.12 10.89
CA GLU A 77 0.21 -5.45 11.12
C GLU A 77 -0.30 -6.52 10.16
N ALA A 78 -1.38 -6.24 9.42
CA ALA A 78 -1.89 -7.18 8.43
C ALA A 78 -0.94 -7.26 7.22
N PRO A 79 -0.73 -8.46 6.65
CA PRO A 79 0.16 -8.65 5.52
C PRO A 79 -0.35 -7.91 4.28
N VAL A 80 0.59 -7.42 3.48
CA VAL A 80 0.31 -6.96 2.12
C VAL A 80 0.00 -8.17 1.26
N VAL A 81 -1.14 -8.15 0.58
CA VAL A 81 -1.58 -9.22 -0.33
C VAL A 81 -1.22 -8.95 -1.77
N ALA A 82 -1.03 -7.68 -2.13
CA ALA A 82 -0.51 -7.26 -3.42
C ALA A 82 0.18 -5.89 -3.32
N GLU A 83 1.19 -5.69 -4.15
CA GLU A 83 1.89 -4.42 -4.36
C GLU A 83 1.81 -4.11 -5.85
N VAL A 84 1.47 -2.86 -6.18
CA VAL A 84 1.37 -2.42 -7.57
C VAL A 84 1.98 -1.04 -7.71
N THR A 85 2.66 -0.81 -8.83
CA THR A 85 3.21 0.50 -9.19
C THR A 85 2.44 1.05 -10.38
N ALA A 86 1.98 2.30 -10.27
CA ALA A 86 1.28 2.97 -11.35
C ALA A 86 2.22 3.27 -12.53
N ASP A 87 1.73 3.10 -13.76
CA ASP A 87 2.47 3.36 -14.99
C ASP A 87 2.64 4.88 -15.28
N GLU A 88 3.20 5.23 -16.44
CA GLU A 88 3.40 6.63 -16.85
C GLU A 88 2.10 7.45 -16.97
N ARG A 89 0.96 6.78 -17.12
CA ARG A 89 -0.38 7.37 -17.20
C ARG A 89 -1.11 7.28 -15.86
N GLY A 90 -0.40 6.92 -14.78
CA GLY A 90 -0.99 6.72 -13.45
C GLY A 90 -1.92 5.51 -13.38
N GLU A 91 -1.94 4.65 -14.39
CA GLU A 91 -2.81 3.47 -14.45
C GLU A 91 -2.16 2.29 -13.72
N PHE A 92 -2.97 1.45 -13.10
CA PHE A 92 -2.51 0.21 -12.47
C PHE A 92 -3.48 -0.94 -12.74
N SER A 93 -2.96 -2.17 -12.62
CA SER A 93 -3.75 -3.40 -12.72
C SER A 93 -3.22 -4.43 -11.73
N VAL A 94 -4.13 -5.15 -11.07
CA VAL A 94 -3.80 -6.16 -10.07
C VAL A 94 -4.81 -7.30 -10.09
N SER A 95 -4.35 -8.53 -9.90
CA SER A 95 -5.21 -9.71 -9.80
C SER A 95 -5.54 -10.01 -8.34
N LEU A 96 -6.83 -10.00 -7.98
CA LEU A 96 -7.31 -10.20 -6.62
C LEU A 96 -8.49 -11.19 -6.60
N GLU A 97 -8.54 -12.03 -5.57
CA GLU A 97 -9.74 -12.84 -5.31
C GLU A 97 -10.89 -11.96 -4.82
N PRO A 98 -12.16 -12.35 -5.04
CA PRO A 98 -13.30 -11.58 -4.56
C PRO A 98 -13.27 -11.35 -3.04
N GLY A 99 -13.62 -10.14 -2.61
CA GLY A 99 -13.60 -9.76 -1.20
C GLY A 99 -13.32 -8.27 -0.96
N PHE A 100 -13.25 -7.88 0.31
CA PHE A 100 -12.95 -6.50 0.69
C PHE A 100 -11.45 -6.27 0.80
N TYR A 101 -11.01 -5.12 0.30
CA TYR A 101 -9.63 -4.67 0.36
C TYR A 101 -9.53 -3.21 0.78
N VAL A 102 -8.39 -2.91 1.39
CA VAL A 102 -7.93 -1.55 1.61
C VAL A 102 -6.69 -1.28 0.78
N MET A 103 -6.64 -0.09 0.23
CA MET A 103 -5.50 0.48 -0.46
C MET A 103 -4.81 1.47 0.45
N VAL A 104 -3.48 1.35 0.58
CA VAL A 104 -2.66 2.27 1.36
C VAL A 104 -1.39 2.67 0.63
N ASP A 105 -0.89 3.85 0.95
CA ASP A 105 0.45 4.26 0.53
C ASP A 105 1.55 3.70 1.46
N GLU A 106 2.79 3.88 1.02
CA GLU A 106 4.01 3.55 1.77
C GLU A 106 4.05 4.11 3.20
N LYS A 107 3.35 5.22 3.48
CA LYS A 107 3.40 5.85 4.79
C LYS A 107 2.43 5.18 5.78
N ARG A 108 1.48 4.37 5.30
CA ARG A 108 0.47 3.67 6.11
C ARG A 108 0.53 2.16 5.96
N VAL A 109 1.47 1.64 5.16
CA VAL A 109 1.62 0.20 4.94
C VAL A 109 2.02 -0.57 6.20
N ASP A 110 2.78 0.05 7.09
CA ASP A 110 3.24 -0.57 8.34
C ASP A 110 3.39 0.48 9.45
N LYS A 111 4.06 0.10 10.55
CA LYS A 111 4.32 1.00 11.68
C LYS A 111 5.58 1.86 11.50
N ALA A 112 6.30 1.82 10.38
CA ALA A 112 7.54 2.58 10.20
C ALA A 112 7.29 4.09 10.32
N SER A 113 6.29 4.63 9.60
CA SER A 113 5.92 6.05 9.71
C SER A 113 5.41 6.41 11.10
N TYR A 114 4.62 5.54 11.73
CA TYR A 114 4.16 5.72 13.10
C TYR A 114 5.34 5.87 14.06
N ASN A 115 6.27 4.92 14.01
CA ASN A 115 7.44 4.88 14.88
C ASN A 115 8.36 6.08 14.62
N TYR A 116 8.52 6.47 13.36
CA TYR A 116 9.26 7.67 13.00
C TYR A 116 8.62 8.92 13.63
N MET A 117 7.30 9.07 13.53
CA MET A 117 6.59 10.20 14.10
C MET A 117 6.73 10.25 15.62
N MET A 118 6.51 9.12 16.30
CA MET A 118 6.68 9.03 17.76
C MET A 118 8.13 9.28 18.20
N SER A 119 9.13 8.87 17.43
CA SER A 119 10.54 9.06 17.80
C SER A 119 11.02 10.49 17.61
N ASN A 120 10.51 11.21 16.60
CA ASN A 120 11.00 12.53 16.24
C ASN A 120 10.11 13.69 16.69
N PHE A 121 8.84 13.42 17.01
CA PHE A 121 7.84 14.44 17.32
C PHE A 121 7.02 14.12 18.58
N ALA A 122 7.44 13.17 19.42
CA ALA A 122 6.76 12.94 20.71
C ALA A 122 6.67 14.22 21.55
N GLU A 123 7.69 15.06 21.48
CA GLU A 123 7.74 16.38 22.10
C GLU A 123 7.78 17.48 21.04
N LYS A 124 7.50 18.72 21.47
CA LYS A 124 7.62 19.91 20.61
C LYS A 124 9.07 20.07 20.13
N THR A 125 9.25 20.37 18.85
CA THR A 125 10.55 20.70 18.25
C THR A 125 10.64 22.21 17.97
N GLU A 126 11.76 22.66 17.41
CA GLU A 126 11.90 24.05 16.94
C GLU A 126 10.82 24.43 15.93
N ASN A 127 10.51 23.52 15.01
CA ASN A 127 9.68 23.82 13.84
C ASN A 127 8.29 23.17 13.88
N TYR A 128 8.02 22.30 14.85
CA TYR A 128 6.78 21.54 14.93
C TYR A 128 6.23 21.44 16.35
N THR A 129 4.90 21.39 16.46
CA THR A 129 4.24 20.93 17.70
C THR A 129 4.59 19.48 18.01
N ALA A 130 4.37 19.06 19.26
CA ALA A 130 4.30 17.64 19.56
C ALA A 130 3.21 16.96 18.71
N VAL A 131 3.40 15.68 18.40
CA VAL A 131 2.45 14.88 17.63
C VAL A 131 1.20 14.60 18.46
N ASP A 132 0.03 14.81 17.85
CA ASP A 132 -1.23 14.34 18.43
C ASP A 132 -1.32 12.82 18.22
N LYS A 133 -1.12 12.07 19.31
CA LYS A 133 -1.14 10.61 19.29
C LYS A 133 -2.49 10.06 18.82
N ALA A 134 -3.61 10.65 19.23
CA ALA A 134 -4.93 10.18 18.84
C ALA A 134 -5.18 10.40 17.34
N CYS A 135 -4.73 11.55 16.82
CA CYS A 135 -4.70 11.80 15.38
C CYS A 135 -3.81 10.76 14.67
N LEU A 136 -2.60 10.50 15.17
CA LEU A 136 -1.66 9.60 14.52
C LEU A 136 -2.18 8.16 14.49
N ASP A 137 -2.73 7.68 15.61
CA ASP A 137 -3.37 6.36 15.72
C ASP A 137 -4.52 6.22 14.70
N LYS A 138 -5.34 7.27 14.52
CA LYS A 138 -6.40 7.30 13.51
C LYS A 138 -5.83 7.32 12.09
N TRP A 139 -4.83 8.17 11.84
CA TRP A 139 -4.25 8.36 10.52
C TRP A 139 -3.57 7.09 9.98
N VAL A 140 -2.95 6.28 10.84
CA VAL A 140 -2.39 4.98 10.42
C VAL A 140 -3.45 3.92 10.18
N ALA A 141 -4.60 3.98 10.85
CA ALA A 141 -5.71 3.05 10.64
C ALA A 141 -6.58 3.39 9.41
N GLU A 142 -6.40 4.59 8.85
CA GLU A 142 -7.15 5.08 7.70
C GLU A 142 -6.58 4.54 6.39
N ALA A 143 -7.45 3.95 5.57
CA ALA A 143 -7.10 3.55 4.22
C ALA A 143 -7.17 4.75 3.25
N ASN A 144 -6.35 4.74 2.20
CA ASN A 144 -6.50 5.69 1.10
C ASN A 144 -7.75 5.39 0.26
N LEU A 145 -8.13 4.12 0.15
CA LEU A 145 -9.38 3.66 -0.46
C LEU A 145 -9.80 2.33 0.17
N VAL A 146 -11.10 2.13 0.38
CA VAL A 146 -11.69 0.84 0.72
C VAL A 146 -12.59 0.43 -0.43
N PHE A 147 -12.44 -0.79 -0.93
CA PHE A 147 -13.23 -1.28 -2.06
C PHE A 147 -13.54 -2.77 -1.92
N GLU A 148 -14.52 -3.21 -2.69
CA GLU A 148 -14.91 -4.61 -2.81
C GLU A 148 -14.56 -5.10 -4.21
N VAL A 149 -13.98 -6.28 -4.28
CA VAL A 149 -13.73 -7.01 -5.51
C VAL A 149 -14.85 -8.02 -5.68
N LEU A 150 -15.63 -7.85 -6.74
CA LEU A 150 -16.69 -8.76 -7.14
C LEU A 150 -16.13 -9.85 -8.05
N ALA A 151 -16.75 -11.04 -8.04
CA ALA A 151 -16.34 -12.16 -8.89
C ALA A 151 -16.57 -11.93 -10.40
N GLU A 152 -17.31 -10.89 -10.74
CA GLU A 152 -17.70 -10.55 -12.11
C GLU A 152 -16.96 -9.26 -12.55
N ALA A 153 -17.72 -8.25 -12.99
CA ALA A 153 -17.18 -6.96 -13.39
C ALA A 153 -16.92 -6.07 -12.16
N ASN A 154 -15.83 -5.30 -12.25
CA ASN A 154 -15.46 -4.29 -11.28
C ASN A 154 -15.25 -2.98 -12.04
N GLU A 155 -15.77 -1.87 -11.51
CA GLU A 155 -15.49 -0.54 -12.05
C GLU A 155 -14.02 -0.16 -11.79
N PRO A 156 -13.37 0.58 -12.71
CA PRO A 156 -12.03 1.08 -12.48
C PRO A 156 -11.97 1.95 -11.23
N LEU A 157 -10.97 1.71 -10.39
CA LEU A 157 -10.76 2.48 -9.15
C LEU A 157 -10.09 3.82 -9.46
N ASN A 158 -10.55 4.89 -8.82
CA ASN A 158 -9.91 6.21 -8.90
C ASN A 158 -9.53 6.68 -7.50
N VAL A 159 -8.25 6.95 -7.28
CA VAL A 159 -7.75 7.47 -5.99
C VAL A 159 -6.88 8.70 -6.22
N THR A 160 -7.12 9.75 -5.44
CA THR A 160 -6.33 10.98 -5.50
C THR A 160 -5.50 11.12 -4.23
N PHE A 161 -4.19 11.25 -4.40
CA PHE A 161 -3.28 11.61 -3.33
C PHE A 161 -3.08 13.12 -3.32
N HIS A 162 -2.96 13.68 -2.12
CA HIS A 162 -2.62 15.09 -1.97
C HIS A 162 -1.13 15.22 -1.61
N LYS A 163 -0.42 16.06 -2.36
CA LYS A 163 0.94 16.49 -2.06
C LYS A 163 0.90 17.79 -1.26
N PRO A 164 1.06 17.72 0.07
CA PRO A 164 1.16 18.92 0.89
C PRO A 164 2.50 19.61 0.63
N CYS A 165 2.64 20.81 1.18
CA CYS A 165 3.93 21.47 1.29
C CYS A 165 4.89 20.66 2.16
N SER A 166 6.20 20.78 1.92
CA SER A 166 7.22 20.02 2.65
C SER A 166 7.16 20.25 4.17
N TRP A 167 6.79 21.44 4.62
CA TRP A 167 6.60 21.69 6.06
C TRP A 167 5.32 21.10 6.63
N ASN A 168 4.35 20.71 5.79
CA ASN A 168 3.10 20.04 6.17
C ASN A 168 3.11 18.56 5.74
N SER A 169 4.28 17.97 5.45
CA SER A 169 4.37 16.58 4.97
C SER A 169 4.23 15.52 6.06
N PHE A 170 4.31 15.94 7.32
CA PHE A 170 4.18 15.07 8.49
C PHE A 170 2.74 15.09 9.00
N PRO A 171 2.11 13.92 9.20
CA PRO A 171 0.75 13.87 9.71
C PRO A 171 0.71 14.28 11.19
N CYS A 172 -0.41 14.86 11.62
CA CYS A 172 -0.73 15.06 13.05
C CYS A 172 0.25 15.94 13.85
N VAL A 173 1.01 16.78 13.15
CA VAL A 173 1.81 17.88 13.73
C VAL A 173 1.48 19.17 13.00
N THR A 174 1.68 20.31 13.66
CA THR A 174 1.56 21.63 13.05
C THR A 174 2.93 22.27 12.92
N PHE A 175 3.28 22.76 11.72
CA PHE A 175 4.48 23.56 11.53
C PHE A 175 4.34 24.93 12.22
N ILE A 176 5.31 25.26 13.06
CA ILE A 176 5.39 26.49 13.85
C ILE A 176 6.66 27.30 13.55
N GLY A 177 7.50 26.82 12.63
CA GLY A 177 8.70 27.54 12.20
C GLY A 177 8.40 28.73 11.30
N GLU A 178 9.46 29.45 10.93
CA GLU A 178 9.35 30.52 9.94
C GLU A 178 9.10 29.94 8.54
N ARG A 179 8.06 30.44 7.86
CA ARG A 179 7.75 30.04 6.49
C ARG A 179 8.64 30.80 5.50
N PRO A 180 9.02 30.19 4.37
CA PRO A 180 9.69 30.91 3.29
C PRO A 180 8.84 32.12 2.87
N ARG A 181 9.45 33.29 2.86
CA ARG A 181 8.85 34.53 2.34
C ARG A 181 8.92 34.57 0.82
#